data_AF-A0A6J2XGH3-F1
#
_entry.id   AF-A0A6J2XGH3-F1
#
_cell.length_a   1.000
_cell.length_b   1.000
_cell.length_c   1.000
_cell.angle_alpha   90.00
_cell.angle_beta   90.00
_cell.angle_gamma   90.00
#
_symmetry.space_group_name_H-M   'P 1'
#
loop_
_entity.id
_entity.type
_entity.pdbx_description
1 polymer ?
#
loop_
_entity_poly.entity_id
_entity_poly.type
_entity_poly.pdbx_seq_one_letter_code
_entity_poly.pdbx_strand_id
1 'polypeptide(L)'
;MIPRQVLKSFYNNNLVSSLCTQPEYQKSVQVSILGAGSRLGTYTSFLLKQNPLISALHLQGCLGVENIGNDLSHMDTSCAVHSYCGMDSGVEKAVKSADVVLILPTENLSADTPIGERIMKEGSRLHKVAVRCTLFAPRAILVVCVPPVSVTTPLVTEVFKKSNFYHPGRIIGSTAFAQGIEET
;
A
#
# COMPACT_ATOMS: atom_id res chain seq x y z
N MET A 1 -13.49 -16.11 41.39
CA MET A 1 -12.11 -16.43 40.95
C MET A 1 -12.13 -17.79 40.28
N ILE A 2 -11.82 -17.88 38.99
CA ILE A 2 -11.80 -19.15 38.25
C ILE A 2 -10.53 -19.92 38.65
N PRO A 3 -10.60 -21.23 38.97
CA PRO A 3 -9.44 -22.00 39.40
C PRO A 3 -8.36 -22.07 38.29
N ARG A 4 -7.09 -21.88 38.65
CA ARG A 4 -5.93 -21.94 37.72
C ARG A 4 -5.84 -23.26 36.91
N GLN A 5 -6.41 -24.35 37.42
CA GLN A 5 -6.47 -25.64 36.74
C GLN A 5 -7.45 -25.64 35.55
N VAL A 6 -8.54 -24.88 35.63
CA VAL A 6 -9.51 -24.72 34.53
C VAL A 6 -8.88 -23.90 33.41
N LEU A 7 -8.16 -22.82 33.73
CA LEU A 7 -7.39 -22.03 32.76
C LEU A 7 -6.32 -22.85 32.03
N LYS A 8 -5.62 -23.76 32.72
CA LYS A 8 -4.65 -24.68 32.09
C LYS A 8 -5.32 -25.70 31.15
N SER A 9 -6.53 -26.16 31.49
CA SER A 9 -7.31 -27.06 30.63
C SER A 9 -7.75 -26.38 29.32
N PHE A 10 -8.12 -25.09 29.37
CA PHE A 10 -8.40 -24.31 28.16
C PHE A 10 -7.16 -24.08 27.29
N TYR A 11 -5.99 -23.91 27.89
CA TYR A 11 -4.73 -23.68 27.18
C TYR A 11 -4.15 -24.96 26.54
N ASN A 12 -4.49 -26.14 27.08
CA ASN A 12 -3.99 -27.44 26.61
C ASN A 12 -4.84 -28.09 25.51
N ASN A 13 -5.93 -27.45 25.08
CA ASN A 13 -6.71 -27.95 23.96
C ASN A 13 -6.16 -27.33 22.66
N ASN A 14 -5.80 -28.21 21.71
CA ASN A 14 -5.37 -27.93 20.32
C ASN A 14 -6.37 -27.11 19.47
N LEU A 15 -7.32 -26.42 20.10
CA LEU A 15 -8.28 -25.52 19.46
C LEU A 15 -7.63 -24.18 19.09
N VAL A 16 -6.71 -23.67 19.92
CA VAL A 16 -6.00 -22.41 19.61
C VAL A 16 -5.04 -22.59 18.43
N SER A 17 -4.38 -23.75 18.33
CA SER A 17 -3.51 -24.08 17.20
C SER A 17 -4.28 -24.40 15.90
N SER A 18 -5.57 -24.74 16.00
CA SER A 18 -6.42 -25.04 14.84
C SER A 18 -7.15 -23.80 14.29
N LEU A 19 -7.32 -22.76 15.11
CA LEU A 19 -7.94 -21.49 14.72
C LEU A 19 -6.91 -20.45 14.25
N CYS A 20 -5.69 -20.54 14.76
CA CYS A 20 -4.55 -19.78 14.26
C CYS A 20 -3.71 -20.72 13.41
N THR A 21 -3.77 -20.59 12.07
CA THR A 21 -2.68 -21.03 11.21
C THR A 21 -1.39 -20.45 11.78
N GLN A 22 -0.59 -21.27 12.47
CA GLN A 22 0.76 -20.86 12.82
C GLN A 22 1.51 -20.76 11.51
N PRO A 23 1.94 -19.56 11.08
CA PRO A 23 2.67 -19.45 9.84
C PRO A 23 4.08 -19.98 10.12
N GLU A 24 4.32 -21.24 9.75
CA GLU A 24 5.59 -21.95 10.00
C GLU A 24 6.83 -21.26 9.41
N TYR A 25 6.67 -20.28 8.52
CA TYR A 25 7.67 -19.27 8.18
C TYR A 25 6.98 -18.18 7.36
N GLN A 26 6.59 -17.07 8.00
CA GLN A 26 6.08 -15.90 7.28
C GLN A 26 7.26 -15.02 6.90
N LYS A 27 7.58 -14.96 5.60
CA LYS A 27 8.45 -13.88 5.09
C LYS A 27 7.80 -12.55 5.51
N SER A 28 8.57 -11.70 6.17
CA SER A 28 8.14 -10.35 6.56
C SER A 28 7.79 -9.57 5.29
N VAL A 29 6.50 -9.37 5.00
CA VAL A 29 6.05 -8.59 3.84
C VAL A 29 5.97 -7.12 4.22
N GLN A 30 6.75 -6.29 3.55
CA GLN A 30 6.68 -4.84 3.68
C GLN A 30 5.85 -4.24 2.54
N VAL A 31 4.81 -3.49 2.90
CA VAL A 31 3.92 -2.83 1.95
C VAL A 31 4.03 -1.31 2.09
N SER A 32 4.21 -0.62 0.97
CA SER A 32 4.27 0.84 0.91
C SER A 32 3.07 1.39 0.15
N ILE A 33 2.35 2.34 0.75
CA ILE A 33 1.21 3.04 0.13
C ILE A 33 1.64 4.47 -0.18
N LEU A 34 1.70 4.79 -1.46
CA LEU A 34 1.97 6.14 -1.96
C LEU A 34 0.65 6.83 -2.27
N GLY A 35 0.34 7.91 -1.56
CA GLY A 35 -0.99 8.54 -1.58
C GLY A 35 -1.89 8.11 -0.41
N ALA A 36 -1.31 7.72 0.73
CA ALA A 36 -2.02 7.28 1.93
C ALA A 36 -2.91 8.38 2.57
N GLY A 37 -2.66 9.66 2.26
CA GLY A 37 -3.47 10.79 2.71
C GLY A 37 -4.80 10.98 1.95
N SER A 38 -5.03 10.26 0.86
CA SER A 38 -6.32 10.25 0.17
C SER A 38 -7.34 9.41 0.97
N ARG A 39 -8.65 9.64 0.77
CA ARG A 39 -9.70 8.79 1.41
C ARG A 39 -9.49 7.31 1.11
N LEU A 40 -9.15 6.98 -0.15
CA LEU A 40 -8.80 5.62 -0.56
C LEU A 40 -7.57 5.10 0.17
N GLY A 41 -6.53 5.94 0.28
CA GLY A 41 -5.32 5.65 1.04
C GLY A 41 -5.61 5.32 2.50
N THR A 42 -6.44 6.12 3.18
CA THR A 42 -6.82 5.90 4.57
C THR A 42 -7.51 4.54 4.76
N TYR A 43 -8.53 4.24 3.96
CA TYR A 43 -9.25 2.96 4.08
C TYR A 43 -8.37 1.76 3.71
N THR A 44 -7.56 1.89 2.66
CA THR A 44 -6.63 0.84 2.25
C THR A 44 -5.58 0.57 3.34
N SER A 45 -5.07 1.63 3.99
CA SER A 45 -4.12 1.51 5.10
C SER A 45 -4.74 0.79 6.30
N PHE A 46 -5.99 1.13 6.63
CA PHE A 46 -6.74 0.48 7.70
C PHE A 46 -6.97 -1.02 7.44
N LEU A 47 -7.34 -1.40 6.21
CA LEU A 47 -7.55 -2.79 5.84
C LEU A 47 -6.22 -3.58 5.83
N LEU A 48 -5.14 -2.99 5.30
CA LEU A 48 -3.85 -3.66 5.25
C LEU A 48 -3.22 -3.83 6.64
N LYS A 49 -3.43 -2.89 7.57
CA LYS A 49 -2.99 -3.00 8.97
C LYS A 49 -3.59 -4.22 9.70
N GLN A 50 -4.77 -4.68 9.29
CA GLN A 50 -5.42 -5.88 9.86
C GLN A 50 -4.88 -7.20 9.30
N ASN A 51 -4.11 -7.18 8.21
CA ASN A 51 -3.65 -8.40 7.56
C ASN A 51 -2.43 -8.99 8.29
N PRO A 52 -2.52 -10.21 8.85
CA PRO A 52 -1.40 -10.82 9.60
C PRO A 52 -0.19 -11.18 8.72
N LEU A 53 -0.33 -11.17 7.39
CA LEU A 53 0.78 -11.41 6.47
C LEU A 53 1.71 -10.19 6.34
N ILE A 54 1.24 -9.00 6.71
CA ILE A 54 1.99 -7.75 6.57
C ILE A 54 2.72 -7.46 7.88
N SER A 55 4.05 -7.40 7.81
CA SER A 55 4.87 -7.09 8.97
C SER A 55 5.12 -5.60 9.15
N ALA A 56 5.15 -4.84 8.05
CA ALA A 56 5.41 -3.40 8.07
C ALA A 56 4.60 -2.69 6.97
N LEU A 57 3.98 -1.57 7.35
CA LEU A 57 3.17 -0.71 6.50
C LEU A 57 3.78 0.69 6.46
N HIS A 58 4.22 1.12 5.28
CA HIS A 58 4.82 2.43 5.05
C HIS A 58 3.82 3.34 4.35
N LEU A 59 3.44 4.42 5.00
CA LEU A 59 2.46 5.37 4.52
C LEU A 59 3.16 6.61 4.02
N GLN A 60 2.97 6.95 2.74
CA GLN A 60 3.48 8.18 2.17
C GLN A 60 2.32 9.07 1.72
N GLY A 61 2.38 10.35 2.06
CA GLY A 61 1.37 11.31 1.67
C GLY A 61 1.77 12.76 1.89
N CYS A 62 0.79 13.64 1.72
CA CYS A 62 0.88 15.05 2.05
C CYS A 62 0.61 15.28 3.55
N LEU A 63 0.30 16.52 3.93
CA LEU A 63 -0.05 16.92 5.29
C LEU A 63 -1.14 16.01 5.89
N GLY A 64 -0.91 15.54 7.12
CA GLY A 64 -1.85 14.70 7.86
C GLY A 64 -1.59 13.18 7.79
N VAL A 65 -0.69 12.70 6.92
CA VAL A 65 -0.38 11.25 6.85
C VAL A 65 0.19 10.69 8.16
N GLU A 66 0.91 11.51 8.93
CA GLU A 66 1.44 11.13 10.24
C GLU A 66 0.34 10.85 11.27
N ASN A 67 -0.76 11.61 11.22
CA ASN A 67 -1.91 11.38 12.10
C ASN A 67 -2.57 10.03 11.78
N ILE A 68 -2.73 9.73 10.48
CA ILE A 68 -3.25 8.43 10.02
C ILE A 68 -2.33 7.31 10.51
N GLY A 69 -1.01 7.49 10.41
CA GLY A 69 -0.03 6.53 10.93
C GLY A 69 -0.14 6.29 12.43
N ASN A 70 -0.25 7.37 13.21
CA ASN A 70 -0.40 7.30 14.66
C ASN A 70 -1.70 6.59 15.04
N ASP A 71 -2.83 6.92 14.41
CA ASP A 71 -4.12 6.25 14.63
C ASP A 71 -4.02 4.75 14.36
N LEU A 72 -3.40 4.35 13.24
CA LEU A 72 -3.22 2.95 12.89
C LEU A 72 -2.23 2.23 13.83
N SER A 73 -1.23 2.94 14.37
CA SER A 73 -0.27 2.36 15.32
C SER A 73 -0.90 1.93 16.64
N HIS A 74 -2.05 2.54 17.01
CA HIS A 74 -2.82 2.15 18.19
C HIS A 74 -3.64 0.87 18.00
N MET A 75 -3.78 0.36 16.77
CA MET A 75 -4.47 -0.90 16.53
C MET A 75 -3.61 -2.10 16.96
N ASP A 76 -4.18 -2.97 17.81
CA ASP A 76 -3.54 -4.17 18.36
C ASP A 76 -3.35 -5.27 17.29
N THR A 77 -2.36 -5.07 16.43
CA THR A 77 -1.96 -5.97 15.34
C THR A 77 -0.44 -5.95 15.20
N SER A 78 0.16 -7.06 14.75
CA SER A 78 1.61 -7.23 14.68
C SER A 78 2.32 -6.34 13.64
N CYS A 79 1.60 -5.76 12.68
CA CYS A 79 2.16 -4.93 11.62
C CYS A 79 2.71 -3.59 12.17
N ALA A 80 3.99 -3.29 11.98
CA ALA A 80 4.53 -1.96 12.30
C ALA A 80 4.01 -0.91 11.29
N VAL A 81 3.75 0.33 11.73
CA VAL A 81 3.31 1.42 10.85
C VAL A 81 4.32 2.56 10.89
N HIS A 82 4.75 3.01 9.70
CA HIS A 82 5.65 4.15 9.54
C HIS A 82 5.04 5.14 8.57
N SER A 83 5.12 6.43 8.89
CA SER A 83 4.57 7.50 8.04
C SER A 83 5.65 8.45 7.57
N TYR A 84 5.52 8.88 6.32
CA TYR A 84 6.49 9.73 5.65
C TYR A 84 5.77 10.85 4.89
N CYS A 85 6.10 12.10 5.22
CA CYS A 85 5.60 13.26 4.51
C CYS A 85 6.58 13.70 3.41
N GLY A 86 6.04 14.25 2.32
CA GLY A 86 6.80 14.86 1.24
C GLY A 86 6.91 14.00 -0.02
N MET A 87 7.07 14.67 -1.17
CA MET A 87 7.04 14.04 -2.50
C MET A 87 8.37 13.47 -2.96
N ASP A 88 9.49 13.97 -2.45
CA ASP A 88 10.82 13.45 -2.76
C ASP A 88 11.33 12.56 -1.63
N SER A 89 11.83 13.15 -0.55
CA SER A 89 12.42 12.41 0.57
C SER A 89 11.45 11.44 1.26
N GLY A 90 10.16 11.75 1.27
CA GLY A 90 9.12 10.88 1.83
C GLY A 90 8.92 9.60 1.03
N VAL A 91 8.90 9.70 -0.30
CA VAL A 91 8.75 8.54 -1.20
C VAL A 91 9.97 7.62 -1.09
N GLU A 92 11.18 8.17 -1.09
CA GLU A 92 12.41 7.39 -0.94
C GLU A 92 12.41 6.53 0.32
N LYS A 93 12.08 7.14 1.46
CA LYS A 93 11.99 6.45 2.75
C LYS A 93 10.88 5.41 2.76
N ALA A 94 9.72 5.74 2.18
CA ALA A 94 8.57 4.86 2.15
C ALA A 94 8.80 3.60 1.33
N VAL A 95 9.41 3.69 0.15
CA VAL A 95 9.58 2.54 -0.76
C VAL A 95 10.83 1.72 -0.46
N LYS A 96 11.77 2.24 0.35
CA LYS A 96 13.01 1.54 0.67
C LYS A 96 12.72 0.13 1.21
N SER A 97 13.25 -0.88 0.52
CA SER A 97 13.08 -2.31 0.85
C SER A 97 11.63 -2.83 0.80
N ALA A 98 10.71 -2.13 0.14
CA ALA A 98 9.33 -2.60 -0.01
C ALA A 98 9.24 -3.87 -0.87
N ASP A 99 8.41 -4.83 -0.47
CA ASP A 99 8.05 -5.98 -1.30
C ASP A 99 6.91 -5.62 -2.25
N VAL A 100 5.97 -4.79 -1.79
CA VAL A 100 4.80 -4.32 -2.57
C VAL A 100 4.67 -2.81 -2.42
N VAL A 101 4.49 -2.11 -3.55
CA VAL A 101 4.25 -0.67 -3.59
C VAL A 101 2.90 -0.41 -4.24
N LEU A 102 1.94 0.10 -3.47
CA LEU A 102 0.66 0.58 -3.96
C LEU A 102 0.78 2.06 -4.32
N ILE A 103 0.44 2.41 -5.56
CA ILE A 103 0.42 3.78 -6.05
C ILE A 103 -1.04 4.21 -6.20
N LEU A 104 -1.51 5.01 -5.26
CA LEU A 104 -2.86 5.53 -5.21
C LEU A 104 -2.91 6.97 -5.78
N PRO A 105 -4.07 7.42 -6.28
CA PRO A 105 -4.26 8.81 -6.64
C PRO A 105 -4.17 9.70 -5.40
N THR A 106 -3.59 10.89 -5.55
CA THR A 106 -3.51 11.86 -4.45
C THR A 106 -4.72 12.77 -4.37
N GLU A 107 -5.38 13.01 -5.52
CA GLU A 107 -6.55 13.85 -5.63
C GLU A 107 -7.76 13.03 -6.08
N ASN A 108 -8.93 13.37 -5.53
CA ASN A 108 -10.21 12.86 -6.03
C ASN A 108 -10.70 13.83 -7.09
N LEU A 109 -10.50 13.49 -8.37
CA LEU A 109 -11.01 14.25 -9.49
C LEU A 109 -12.48 13.89 -9.74
N SER A 110 -13.31 14.89 -10.05
CA SER A 110 -14.72 14.68 -10.41
C SER A 110 -14.83 13.84 -11.67
N ALA A 111 -15.96 13.13 -11.82
CA ALA A 111 -16.24 12.36 -13.03
C ALA A 111 -16.21 13.24 -14.30
N ASP A 112 -16.60 14.50 -14.16
CA ASP A 112 -16.61 15.50 -15.23
C ASP A 112 -15.21 15.99 -15.64
N THR A 113 -14.18 15.69 -14.85
CA THR A 113 -12.81 16.12 -15.18
C THR A 113 -12.35 15.39 -16.44
N PRO A 114 -11.99 16.10 -17.53
CA PRO A 114 -11.61 15.48 -18.78
C PRO A 114 -10.37 14.61 -18.60
N ILE A 115 -10.32 13.50 -19.33
CA ILE A 115 -9.27 12.48 -19.17
C ILE A 115 -7.85 13.05 -19.33
N GLY A 116 -7.67 14.00 -20.25
CA GLY A 116 -6.39 14.67 -20.48
C GLY A 116 -5.91 15.43 -19.26
N GLU A 117 -6.79 16.14 -18.56
CA GLU A 117 -6.44 16.87 -17.34
C GLU A 117 -6.06 15.91 -16.21
N ARG A 118 -6.79 14.79 -16.07
CA ARG A 118 -6.48 13.73 -15.09
C ARG A 118 -5.06 13.19 -15.30
N ILE A 119 -4.68 12.93 -16.55
CA ILE A 119 -3.35 12.44 -16.91
C ILE A 119 -2.29 13.52 -16.63
N MET A 120 -2.54 14.78 -16.97
CA MET A 120 -1.56 15.86 -16.78
C MET A 120 -1.29 16.16 -15.30
N LYS A 121 -2.30 16.08 -14.44
CA LYS A 121 -2.15 16.28 -12.99
C LYS A 121 -1.30 15.20 -12.33
N GLU A 122 -1.54 13.93 -12.67
CA GLU A 122 -0.89 12.79 -12.00
C GLU A 122 0.38 12.29 -12.73
N GLY A 123 0.53 12.57 -14.02
CA GLY A 123 1.61 12.04 -14.86
C GLY A 123 3.01 12.44 -14.37
N SER A 124 3.18 13.72 -13.98
CA SER A 124 4.45 14.21 -13.43
C SER A 124 4.80 13.54 -12.10
N ARG A 125 3.81 13.30 -11.24
CA ARG A 125 4.01 12.61 -9.95
C ARG A 125 4.35 11.14 -10.16
N LEU A 126 3.60 10.45 -11.01
CA LEU A 126 3.82 9.04 -11.35
C LEU A 126 5.21 8.81 -11.93
N HIS A 127 5.67 9.70 -12.82
CA HIS A 127 7.03 9.61 -13.36
C HIS A 127 8.08 9.69 -12.25
N LYS A 128 7.98 10.69 -11.36
CA LYS A 128 8.91 10.85 -10.23
C LYS A 128 8.89 9.63 -9.30
N VAL A 129 7.70 9.17 -8.92
CA VAL A 129 7.51 7.98 -8.08
C VAL A 129 8.13 6.75 -8.72
N ALA A 130 7.86 6.49 -10.00
CA ALA A 130 8.42 5.36 -10.72
C ALA A 130 9.95 5.40 -10.74
N VAL A 131 10.55 6.56 -11.01
CA VAL A 131 12.02 6.73 -10.94
C VAL A 131 12.53 6.39 -9.54
N ARG A 132 11.90 6.88 -8.47
CA ARG A 132 12.31 6.53 -7.10
C ARG A 132 12.17 5.04 -6.81
N CYS A 133 11.09 4.40 -7.27
CA CYS A 133 10.94 2.95 -7.13
C CYS A 133 12.05 2.18 -7.85
N THR A 134 12.51 2.61 -9.03
CA THR A 134 13.64 1.95 -9.70
C THR A 134 14.95 2.03 -8.90
N LEU A 135 15.13 3.08 -8.10
CA LEU A 135 16.35 3.30 -7.31
C LEU A 135 16.31 2.60 -5.95
N PHE A 136 15.17 2.66 -5.25
CA PHE A 136 15.06 2.26 -3.84
C PHE A 136 14.26 0.97 -3.62
N ALA A 137 13.47 0.56 -4.62
CA ALA A 137 12.60 -0.62 -4.57
C ALA A 137 12.52 -1.38 -5.92
N PRO A 138 13.64 -1.62 -6.64
CA PRO A 138 13.60 -2.13 -8.01
C PRO A 138 12.95 -3.51 -8.15
N ARG A 139 12.93 -4.30 -7.07
CA ARG A 139 12.38 -5.66 -7.04
C ARG A 139 10.94 -5.70 -6.51
N ALA A 140 10.37 -4.58 -6.07
CA ALA A 140 9.02 -4.56 -5.53
C ALA A 140 7.98 -4.92 -6.61
N ILE A 141 6.84 -5.44 -6.18
CA ILE A 141 5.64 -5.51 -7.02
C ILE A 141 4.95 -4.15 -6.93
N LEU A 142 4.84 -3.46 -8.06
CA LEU A 142 4.15 -2.19 -8.17
C LEU A 142 2.69 -2.42 -8.58
N VAL A 143 1.77 -1.92 -7.76
CA VAL A 143 0.34 -1.93 -8.04
C VAL A 143 -0.10 -0.50 -8.34
N VAL A 144 -0.38 -0.21 -9.60
CA VAL A 144 -0.78 1.11 -10.10
C VAL A 144 -2.30 1.20 -10.09
N CYS A 145 -2.85 2.01 -9.19
CA CYS A 145 -4.29 2.22 -9.03
C CYS A 145 -4.74 3.62 -9.50
N VAL A 146 -3.83 4.41 -10.10
CA VAL A 146 -4.13 5.78 -10.52
C VAL A 146 -4.91 5.75 -11.85
N PRO A 147 -6.15 6.26 -11.90
CA PRO A 147 -6.90 6.28 -13.14
C PRO A 147 -6.43 7.43 -14.07
N PRO A 148 -6.46 7.24 -15.40
CA PRO A 148 -6.82 6.01 -16.10
C PRO A 148 -5.71 4.97 -16.09
N VAL A 149 -6.01 3.78 -15.55
CA VAL A 149 -5.04 2.68 -15.38
C VAL A 149 -4.46 2.21 -16.72
N SER A 150 -5.22 2.36 -17.80
CA SER A 150 -4.81 2.08 -19.17
C SER A 150 -3.66 2.97 -19.67
N VAL A 151 -3.44 4.16 -19.10
CA VAL A 151 -2.37 5.09 -19.47
C VAL A 151 -1.28 5.15 -18.40
N THR A 152 -1.68 5.15 -17.13
CA THR A 152 -0.74 5.28 -16.00
C THR A 152 0.13 4.04 -15.81
N THR A 153 -0.40 2.83 -16.06
CA THR A 153 0.38 1.59 -15.94
C THR A 153 1.47 1.49 -17.01
N PRO A 154 1.18 1.76 -18.31
CA PRO A 154 2.24 1.86 -19.32
C PRO A 154 3.27 2.96 -19.02
N LEU A 155 2.84 4.11 -18.49
CA LEU A 155 3.77 5.19 -18.11
C LEU A 155 4.80 4.71 -17.08
N VAL A 156 4.35 4.04 -16.01
CA VAL A 156 5.26 3.44 -15.01
C VAL A 156 6.14 2.36 -15.64
N THR A 157 5.56 1.54 -16.51
CA THR A 157 6.27 0.47 -17.22
C THR A 157 7.42 1.00 -18.08
N GLU A 158 7.20 2.08 -18.83
CA GLU A 158 8.24 2.70 -19.68
C GLU A 158 9.39 3.30 -18.85
N VAL A 159 9.11 3.83 -17.66
CA VAL A 159 10.17 4.27 -16.73
C VAL A 159 11.01 3.07 -16.28
N PHE A 160 10.37 1.95 -15.93
CA PHE A 160 11.10 0.75 -15.53
C PHE A 160 11.89 0.13 -16.68
N LYS A 161 11.39 0.13 -17.92
CA LYS A 161 12.12 -0.35 -19.10
C LYS A 161 13.42 0.42 -19.39
N LYS A 162 13.48 1.70 -19.00
CA LYS A 162 14.71 2.51 -19.07
C LYS A 162 15.72 2.15 -17.98
N SER A 163 15.33 1.33 -17.00
CA SER A 163 16.20 0.79 -15.96
C SER A 163 16.54 -0.67 -16.23
N ASN A 164 17.57 -1.20 -15.55
CA ASN A 164 17.95 -2.61 -15.66
C ASN A 164 17.05 -3.56 -14.84
N PHE A 165 15.98 -3.06 -14.22
CA PHE A 165 15.14 -3.80 -13.27
C PHE A 165 13.72 -4.05 -13.77
N TYR A 166 13.45 -3.85 -15.06
CA TYR A 166 12.15 -4.15 -15.63
C TYR A 166 11.83 -5.64 -15.57
N HIS A 167 10.65 -5.97 -15.02
CA HIS A 167 10.08 -7.30 -15.08
C HIS A 167 8.58 -7.19 -15.38
N PRO A 168 8.07 -7.81 -16.47
CA PRO A 168 6.67 -7.66 -16.88
C PRO A 168 5.67 -8.15 -15.82
N GLY A 169 6.02 -9.19 -15.05
CA GLY A 169 5.19 -9.71 -13.97
C GLY A 169 5.24 -8.94 -12.64
N ARG A 170 5.91 -7.77 -12.58
CA ARG A 170 6.02 -6.98 -11.33
C ARG A 170 5.27 -5.65 -11.38
N ILE A 171 4.73 -5.24 -12.52
CA ILE A 171 3.97 -4.00 -12.65
C ILE A 171 2.53 -4.38 -13.01
N ILE A 172 1.61 -4.08 -12.10
CA ILE A 172 0.21 -4.48 -12.18
C ILE A 172 -0.66 -3.23 -12.19
N GLY A 173 -1.45 -3.04 -13.25
CA GLY A 173 -2.52 -2.04 -13.25
C GLY A 173 -3.75 -2.60 -12.56
N SER A 174 -4.21 -1.99 -11.48
CA SER A 174 -5.41 -2.44 -10.75
C SER A 174 -6.61 -1.56 -11.08
N THR A 175 -7.63 -2.15 -11.68
CA THR A 175 -8.95 -1.53 -11.91
C THR A 175 -9.95 -1.85 -10.81
N ALA A 176 -9.54 -2.54 -9.74
CA ALA A 176 -10.42 -2.90 -8.62
C ALA A 176 -11.06 -1.67 -7.96
N PHE A 177 -10.46 -0.50 -8.15
CA PHE A 177 -10.97 0.80 -7.74
C PHE A 177 -11.68 1.47 -8.92
N ALA A 178 -12.83 0.95 -9.32
CA ALA A 178 -13.74 1.69 -10.19
C ALA A 178 -14.32 2.84 -9.35
N GLN A 179 -13.99 4.10 -9.71
CA GLN A 179 -14.86 5.21 -9.33
C GLN A 179 -16.24 4.83 -9.85
N GLY A 180 -17.22 4.73 -8.97
CA GLY A 180 -18.59 4.43 -9.36
C GLY A 180 -18.94 5.31 -10.54
N ILE A 181 -19.22 4.67 -11.68
CA ILE A 181 -19.99 5.31 -12.72
C ILE A 181 -21.33 5.53 -12.03
N GLU A 182 -21.60 6.75 -11.58
CA GLU A 182 -22.97 7.15 -11.31
C GLU A 182 -23.66 7.07 -12.68
N GLU A 183 -24.26 5.92 -12.97
CA GLU A 183 -25.29 5.82 -13.99
C GLU A 183 -26.47 6.66 -13.50
N THR A 184 -26.54 7.91 -14.00
CA THR A 184 -27.76 8.72 -14.00
C THR A 184 -28.03 9.19 -15.42
#